data_AF-A0A178E886-F1
#
_entry.id   AF-A0A178E886-F1
#
_cell.length_a   1.000
_cell.length_b   1.000
_cell.length_c   1.000
_cell.angle_alpha   90.00
_cell.angle_beta   90.00
_cell.angle_gamma   90.00
#
_symmetry.space_group_name_H-M   'P 1'
#
loop_
_entity.id
_entity.type
_entity.pdbx_description
1 polymer ?
#
loop_
_entity_poly.entity_id
_entity_poly.type
_entity_poly.pdbx_seq_one_letter_code
_entity_poly.pdbx_strand_id
1 'polypeptide(L)'
;MKFTSTILLLSVAAFSSARVLHVRQSNAQTFTGALGGIEATPIVDSGNDNRPFQVKEDTFVNLAAALQRSCDQQFNACANAANSGQGDFSTQECQAQKDDCSSEAAANQAAKYKLRA
;
A
#
# COMPACT_ATOMS: atom_id res chain seq x y z
N MET A 1 62.60 -31.62 21.66
CA MET A 1 62.18 -30.28 22.13
C MET A 1 60.89 -29.93 21.39
N LYS A 2 59.82 -29.62 22.14
CA LYS A 2 58.53 -29.14 21.65
C LYS A 2 58.70 -27.73 21.09
N PHE A 3 58.08 -27.37 19.98
CA PHE A 3 57.44 -26.05 19.84
C PHE A 3 56.22 -26.14 18.91
N THR A 4 55.16 -25.52 19.42
CA THR A 4 53.76 -25.54 19.04
C THR A 4 53.44 -24.27 18.23
N SER A 5 52.33 -24.30 17.48
CA SER A 5 51.52 -23.13 17.06
C SER A 5 52.10 -22.24 15.94
N THR A 6 51.32 -21.68 15.00
CA THR A 6 49.93 -21.19 15.11
C THR A 6 49.32 -21.07 13.70
N ILE A 7 48.15 -21.67 13.49
CA ILE A 7 47.30 -21.42 12.31
C ILE A 7 46.63 -20.06 12.52
N LEU A 8 46.96 -19.09 11.68
CA LEU A 8 46.37 -17.74 11.71
C LEU A 8 45.10 -17.76 10.85
N LEU A 9 43.97 -18.07 11.48
CA LEU A 9 42.63 -17.95 10.90
C LEU A 9 42.30 -16.45 10.78
N LEU A 10 42.48 -15.88 9.59
CA LEU A 10 41.97 -14.54 9.27
C LEU A 10 40.48 -14.67 8.92
N SER A 11 39.62 -14.39 9.89
CA SER A 11 38.17 -14.32 9.74
C SER A 11 37.80 -13.14 8.84
N VAL A 12 37.50 -13.43 7.57
CA VAL A 12 36.87 -12.47 6.66
C VAL A 12 35.39 -12.40 7.05
N ALA A 13 35.05 -11.52 7.99
CA ALA A 13 33.66 -11.11 8.19
C ALA A 13 33.29 -10.17 7.03
N ALA A 14 32.93 -10.75 5.89
CA ALA A 14 32.20 -10.03 4.86
C ALA A 14 30.85 -9.67 5.46
N PHE A 15 30.70 -8.44 5.97
CA PHE A 15 29.40 -7.83 6.20
C PHE A 15 28.77 -7.62 4.84
N SER A 16 28.19 -8.68 4.29
CA SER A 16 27.26 -8.60 3.18
C SER A 16 26.16 -7.66 3.66
N SER A 17 26.18 -6.40 3.22
CA SER A 17 25.01 -5.55 3.29
C SER A 17 23.96 -6.26 2.48
N ALA A 18 23.15 -7.08 3.14
CA ALA A 18 21.91 -7.58 2.60
C ALA A 18 21.08 -6.34 2.33
N ARG A 19 21.22 -5.80 1.10
CA ARG A 19 20.19 -4.99 0.50
C ARG A 19 19.00 -5.93 0.48
N VAL A 20 18.15 -5.82 1.50
CA VAL A 20 16.82 -6.40 1.49
C VAL A 20 16.25 -5.91 0.18
N LEU A 21 16.05 -6.82 -0.77
CA LEU A 21 15.23 -6.58 -1.94
C LEU A 21 13.83 -6.38 -1.39
N HIS A 22 13.55 -5.16 -0.91
CA HIS A 22 12.22 -4.72 -0.58
C HIS A 22 11.50 -4.75 -1.93
N VAL A 23 10.76 -5.83 -2.16
CA VAL A 23 9.84 -5.90 -3.29
C VAL A 23 8.93 -4.70 -3.11
N ARG A 24 9.14 -3.66 -3.93
CA ARG A 24 8.28 -2.48 -3.99
C ARG A 24 6.86 -3.02 -4.07
N GLN A 25 6.08 -2.82 -3.01
CA GLN A 25 4.75 -3.38 -2.95
C GLN A 25 3.96 -2.83 -4.16
N SER A 26 3.49 -3.72 -5.04
CA SER A 26 2.50 -3.38 -6.06
C SER A 26 1.28 -2.77 -5.35
N ASN A 27 0.62 -1.78 -5.95
CA ASN A 27 -0.53 -1.06 -5.37
C ASN A 27 -1.43 -2.00 -4.53
N ALA A 28 -1.60 -1.69 -3.24
CA ALA A 28 -2.44 -2.49 -2.35
C ALA A 28 -3.93 -2.28 -2.60
N GLN A 29 -4.30 -1.15 -3.21
CA GLN A 29 -5.66 -0.88 -3.65
C GLN A 29 -5.93 -1.67 -4.92
N THR A 30 -7.00 -2.45 -4.90
CA THR A 30 -7.36 -3.41 -5.95
C THR A 30 -8.67 -3.06 -6.63
N PHE A 31 -9.45 -2.14 -6.05
CA PHE A 31 -10.62 -1.58 -6.70
C PHE A 31 -10.22 -0.81 -7.96
N THR A 32 -10.85 -1.13 -9.08
CA THR A 32 -10.56 -0.53 -10.40
C THR A 32 -11.69 0.36 -10.92
N GLY A 33 -12.81 0.47 -10.21
CA GLY A 33 -13.90 1.37 -10.60
C GLY A 33 -13.42 2.83 -10.60
N ALA A 34 -13.72 3.56 -11.67
CA ALA A 34 -13.18 4.90 -11.92
C ALA A 34 -14.21 5.82 -12.61
N LEU A 35 -15.29 6.20 -11.89
CA LEU A 35 -16.26 7.17 -12.41
C LEU A 35 -15.56 8.48 -12.77
N GLY A 36 -15.84 9.02 -13.95
CA GLY A 36 -15.15 10.22 -14.45
C GLY A 36 -13.65 10.03 -14.68
N GLY A 37 -13.15 8.79 -14.77
CA GLY A 37 -11.72 8.48 -14.88
C GLY A 37 -10.94 8.66 -13.57
N ILE A 38 -11.65 8.75 -12.43
CA ILE A 38 -11.05 9.03 -11.12
C ILE A 38 -10.86 7.71 -10.37
N GLU A 39 -9.63 7.19 -10.44
CA GLU A 39 -9.21 5.97 -9.78
C GLU A 39 -8.99 6.16 -8.28
N ALA A 40 -9.05 5.06 -7.53
CA ALA A 40 -8.74 5.07 -6.11
C ALA A 40 -7.25 5.32 -5.90
N THR A 41 -6.91 6.14 -4.90
CA THR A 41 -5.51 6.54 -4.71
C THR A 41 -4.65 5.32 -4.39
N PRO A 42 -3.52 5.11 -5.08
CA PRO A 42 -2.67 3.95 -4.83
C PRO A 42 -2.19 3.88 -3.38
N ILE A 43 -2.11 2.66 -2.87
CA ILE A 43 -1.50 2.35 -1.58
C ILE A 43 -0.14 1.73 -1.87
N VAL A 44 0.93 2.44 -1.52
CA VAL A 44 2.31 2.01 -1.77
C VAL A 44 3.07 1.82 -0.46
N ASP A 45 4.24 1.22 -0.56
CA ASP A 45 5.19 1.14 0.55
C ASP A 45 5.74 2.55 0.87
N SER A 46 5.59 2.97 2.13
CA SER A 46 6.07 4.26 2.62
C SER A 46 7.58 4.31 2.86
N GLY A 47 8.25 3.14 2.94
CA GLY A 47 9.63 3.01 3.40
C GLY A 47 9.82 3.19 4.91
N ASN A 48 8.74 3.28 5.69
CA ASN A 48 8.77 3.38 7.15
C ASN A 48 8.14 2.15 7.79
N ASP A 49 8.95 1.32 8.44
CA ASP A 49 8.52 0.07 9.07
C ASP A 49 7.40 0.26 10.12
N ASN A 50 7.33 1.41 10.79
CA ASN A 50 6.28 1.68 11.79
C ASN A 50 4.94 2.10 11.16
N ARG A 51 4.95 2.61 9.91
CA ARG A 51 3.77 3.06 9.16
C ARG A 51 3.92 2.69 7.69
N PRO A 52 3.91 1.39 7.36
CA PRO A 52 4.40 0.90 6.07
C PRO A 52 3.48 1.24 4.89
N PHE A 53 2.23 1.61 5.12
CA PHE A 53 1.28 1.89 4.04
C PHE A 53 1.19 3.39 3.78
N GLN A 54 1.40 3.83 2.55
CA GLN A 54 1.29 5.22 2.13
C GLN A 54 0.16 5.42 1.13
N VAL A 55 -0.66 6.45 1.35
CA VAL A 55 -1.71 6.93 0.44
C VAL A 55 -1.47 8.41 0.22
N LYS A 56 -0.85 8.75 -0.92
CA LYS A 56 -0.34 10.11 -1.17
C LYS A 56 0.63 10.54 -0.05
N GLU A 57 0.33 11.58 0.71
CA GLU A 57 1.18 12.07 1.82
C GLU A 57 0.84 11.42 3.17
N ASP A 58 -0.27 10.67 3.25
CA ASP A 58 -0.72 10.04 4.48
C ASP A 58 -0.10 8.65 4.63
N THR A 59 0.43 8.32 5.81
CA THR A 59 0.94 6.96 6.10
C THR A 59 0.10 6.26 7.17
N PHE A 60 0.10 4.93 7.20
CA PHE A 60 -0.78 4.16 8.07
C PHE A 60 -0.05 2.95 8.64
N VAL A 61 -0.36 2.63 9.89
CA VAL A 61 0.14 1.42 10.56
C VAL A 61 -0.54 0.17 9.98
N ASN A 62 -1.83 0.27 9.67
CA ASN A 62 -2.64 -0.85 9.18
C ASN A 62 -3.18 -0.60 7.77
N LEU A 63 -3.30 -1.69 7.00
CA LEU A 63 -3.78 -1.64 5.62
C LEU A 63 -5.25 -1.23 5.53
N ALA A 64 -6.08 -1.54 6.54
CA ALA A 64 -7.51 -1.20 6.53
C ALA A 64 -7.73 0.32 6.47
N ALA A 65 -7.03 1.08 7.30
CA ALA A 65 -7.09 2.54 7.31
C ALA A 65 -6.56 3.16 6.02
N ALA A 66 -5.50 2.56 5.44
CA ALA A 66 -4.98 3.00 4.14
C ALA A 66 -6.01 2.77 3.01
N LEU A 67 -6.70 1.62 3.00
CA LEU A 67 -7.78 1.33 2.05
C LEU A 67 -8.95 2.30 2.18
N GLN A 68 -9.40 2.56 3.41
CA GLN A 68 -10.44 3.57 3.64
C GLN A 68 -10.02 4.95 3.12
N ARG A 69 -8.79 5.37 3.43
CA ARG A 69 -8.26 6.66 2.96
C ARG A 69 -8.21 6.72 1.43
N SER A 70 -7.81 5.64 0.78
CA SER A 70 -7.76 5.53 -0.68
C SER A 70 -9.14 5.74 -1.32
N CYS A 71 -10.18 5.11 -0.78
CA CYS A 71 -11.57 5.29 -1.24
C CYS A 71 -12.12 6.69 -0.91
N ASP A 72 -11.79 7.26 0.26
CA ASP A 72 -12.19 8.62 0.62
C ASP A 72 -11.55 9.66 -0.31
N GLN A 73 -10.28 9.49 -0.69
CA GLN A 73 -9.60 10.36 -1.64
C GLN A 73 -10.20 10.26 -3.05
N GLN A 74 -10.60 9.05 -3.48
CA GLN A 74 -11.35 8.84 -4.72
C GLN A 74 -12.67 9.62 -4.72
N PHE A 75 -13.46 9.45 -3.67
CA PHE A 75 -14.74 10.14 -3.52
C PHE A 75 -14.57 11.64 -3.57
N ASN A 76 -13.61 12.20 -2.83
CA ASN A 76 -13.40 13.65 -2.81
C ASN A 76 -13.01 14.18 -4.20
N ALA A 77 -12.15 13.47 -4.93
CA ALA A 77 -11.81 13.83 -6.30
C ALA A 77 -13.04 13.75 -7.23
N CYS A 78 -13.83 12.68 -7.13
CA CYS A 78 -15.06 12.49 -7.90
C CYS A 78 -16.09 13.58 -7.59
N ALA A 79 -16.36 13.85 -6.32
CA ALA A 79 -17.30 14.86 -5.87
C ALA A 79 -16.86 16.27 -6.32
N ASN A 80 -15.56 16.56 -6.31
CA ASN A 80 -15.04 17.81 -6.85
C ASN A 80 -15.27 17.93 -8.36
N ALA A 81 -15.09 16.85 -9.13
CA ALA A 81 -15.37 16.84 -10.56
C ALA A 81 -16.86 17.02 -10.86
N ALA A 82 -17.74 16.33 -10.12
CA ALA A 82 -19.19 16.50 -10.22
C ALA A 82 -19.62 17.94 -9.89
N ASN A 83 -19.13 18.48 -8.77
CA ASN A 83 -19.48 19.84 -8.32
C ASN A 83 -18.91 20.95 -9.23
N SER A 84 -17.84 20.69 -9.96
CA SER A 84 -17.25 21.64 -10.92
C SER A 84 -17.83 21.54 -12.33
N GLY A 85 -18.77 20.61 -12.57
CA GLY A 85 -19.37 20.37 -13.88
C GLY A 85 -18.41 19.71 -14.87
N GLN A 86 -17.37 19.03 -14.38
CA GLN A 86 -16.36 18.34 -15.21
C GLN A 86 -16.81 16.94 -15.67
N GLY A 87 -18.05 16.53 -15.40
CA GLY A 87 -18.59 15.27 -15.88
C GLY A 87 -20.11 15.16 -15.79
N ASP A 88 -20.66 14.22 -16.55
CA ASP A 88 -22.10 13.91 -16.59
C ASP A 88 -22.46 12.89 -15.49
N PHE A 89 -22.08 13.19 -14.25
CA PHE A 89 -22.37 12.36 -13.08
C PHE A 89 -22.52 13.21 -11.81
N SER A 90 -23.21 12.64 -10.83
CA SER A 90 -23.61 13.27 -9.57
C SER A 90 -22.69 12.87 -8.41
N THR A 91 -22.74 13.65 -7.33
CA THR A 91 -22.06 13.29 -6.08
C THR A 91 -22.64 12.02 -5.43
N GLN A 92 -23.91 11.69 -5.72
CA GLN A 92 -24.54 10.43 -5.33
C GLN A 92 -23.88 9.23 -6.03
N GLU A 93 -23.56 9.34 -7.32
CA GLU A 93 -22.83 8.29 -8.05
C GLU A 93 -21.39 8.16 -7.54
N CYS A 94 -20.74 9.27 -7.17
CA CYS A 94 -19.45 9.22 -6.48
C CYS A 94 -19.55 8.47 -5.14
N GLN A 95 -20.63 8.68 -4.38
CA GLN A 95 -20.86 7.96 -3.13
C GLN A 95 -21.07 6.46 -3.37
N ALA A 96 -21.82 6.08 -4.41
CA ALA A 96 -21.99 4.68 -4.79
C ALA A 96 -20.64 4.02 -5.12
N GLN A 97 -19.79 4.69 -5.91
CA GLN A 97 -18.43 4.20 -6.19
C GLN A 97 -17.57 4.07 -4.92
N LYS A 98 -17.71 4.98 -3.95
CA LYS A 98 -17.01 4.89 -2.66
C LYS A 98 -17.45 3.66 -1.87
N ASP A 99 -18.73 3.34 -1.89
CA ASP A 99 -19.28 2.18 -1.19
C ASP A 99 -18.79 0.88 -1.83
N ASP A 100 -18.76 0.82 -3.17
CA ASP A 100 -18.17 -0.31 -3.92
C ASP A 100 -16.67 -0.47 -3.60
N CYS A 101 -15.91 0.63 -3.64
CA CYS A 101 -14.49 0.65 -3.27
C CYS A 101 -14.26 0.11 -1.85
N SER A 102 -15.08 0.54 -0.90
CA SER A 102 -14.97 0.13 0.51
C SER A 102 -15.33 -1.34 0.70
N SER A 103 -16.34 -1.82 -0.01
CA SER A 103 -16.78 -3.22 0.00
C SER A 103 -15.71 -4.16 -0.55
N GLU A 104 -15.16 -3.86 -1.73
CA GLU A 104 -14.09 -4.67 -2.33
C GLU A 104 -12.81 -4.64 -1.51
N ALA A 105 -12.44 -3.46 -0.97
CA ALA A 105 -11.30 -3.33 -0.08
C ALA A 105 -11.41 -4.25 1.14
N ALA A 106 -12.58 -4.33 1.77
CA ALA A 106 -12.84 -5.21 2.91
C ALA A 106 -12.78 -6.70 2.51
N ALA A 107 -13.37 -7.07 1.37
CA ALA A 107 -13.35 -8.44 0.87
C ALA A 107 -11.93 -8.93 0.55
N ASN A 108 -11.13 -8.09 -0.12
CA ASN A 108 -9.75 -8.43 -0.51
C ASN A 108 -8.81 -8.49 0.70
N GLN A 109 -9.08 -7.68 1.73
CA GLN A 109 -8.37 -7.81 3.01
C GLN A 109 -8.69 -9.14 3.69
N ALA A 110 -9.98 -9.50 3.80
CA ALA A 110 -10.39 -10.77 4.42
C ALA A 110 -9.84 -12.00 3.68
N ALA A 111 -9.80 -11.98 2.34
CA ALA A 111 -9.21 -13.05 1.53
C ALA A 111 -7.70 -13.22 1.81
N LYS A 112 -6.94 -12.12 1.91
CA LYS A 112 -5.50 -12.16 2.25
C LYS A 112 -5.24 -12.74 3.64
N TYR A 113 -6.10 -12.48 4.62
CA TYR A 113 -5.97 -13.09 5.95
C TYR A 113 -6.28 -14.59 5.93
N LYS A 114 -7.29 -15.04 5.17
CA LYS A 114 -7.62 -16.47 5.03
C LYS A 114 -6.53 -17.29 4.34
N LEU A 115 -5.78 -16.69 3.41
CA LEU A 115 -4.66 -17.36 2.72
C LEU A 115 -3.39 -17.48 3.58
N ARG A 116 -3.36 -16.83 4.75
CA ARG A 116 -2.21 -16.81 5.67
C ARG A 116 -2.42 -17.64 6.94
N ALA A 117 -3.61 -18.21 7.11
CA ALA A 117 -3.98 -19.12 8.22
C ALA A 117 -3.84 -20.57 7.78
#